data_AF-A0A699S792-F1
#
_entry.id   AF-A0A699S792-F1
#
_cell.length_a   1.000
_cell.length_b   1.000
_cell.length_c   1.000
_cell.angle_alpha   90.00
_cell.angle_beta   90.00
_cell.angle_gamma   90.00
#
_symmetry.space_group_name_H-M   'P 1'
#
loop_
_entity.id
_entity.type
_entity.pdbx_description
1 polymer ?
#
loop_
_entity_poly.entity_id
_entity_poly.type
_entity_poly.pdbx_seq_one_letter_code
_entity_poly.pdbx_strand_id
1 'polypeptide(L)'
;MDLPDKHQLKFNSHKDAKTLMEAIEKLFGGNTKTKKVQKTLLKQQFENFTVSSSEDLDHIHDRLQKLVSQLEIHGVSISQEDVNLKFLRNPKTGRNLADNRVTTMGFDMSKVGHRKGHFA
;
A
#
# COMPACT_ATOMS: atom_id res chain seq x y z
N MET A 1 -21.59 4.23 23.39
CA MET A 1 -20.55 5.26 23.56
C MET A 1 -21.29 6.58 23.67
N ASP A 2 -21.57 7.04 24.88
CA ASP A 2 -22.32 8.27 25.11
C ASP A 2 -21.37 9.47 25.14
N LEU A 3 -21.74 10.56 24.44
CA LEU A 3 -20.96 11.80 24.48
C LEU A 3 -21.11 12.43 25.87
N PRO A 4 -20.02 12.86 26.53
CA PRO A 4 -20.12 13.49 27.85
C PRO A 4 -21.02 14.74 27.80
N ASP A 5 -22.07 14.73 28.61
CA ASP A 5 -23.22 15.66 28.64
C ASP A 5 -22.83 17.16 28.67
N LYS A 6 -21.68 17.45 29.29
CA LYS A 6 -20.96 18.75 29.26
C LYS A 6 -20.84 19.39 27.87
N HIS A 7 -20.74 18.57 26.82
CA HIS A 7 -20.53 19.04 25.45
C HIS A 7 -21.82 19.07 24.63
N GLN A 8 -22.88 18.37 25.05
CA GLN A 8 -24.15 18.30 24.31
C GLN A 8 -24.93 19.63 24.39
N LEU A 9 -24.87 20.31 25.54
CA LEU A 9 -25.63 21.55 25.80
C LEU A 9 -25.23 22.77 24.92
N LYS A 10 -24.07 22.72 24.25
CA LYS A 10 -23.53 23.85 23.46
C LYS A 10 -23.88 23.82 21.98
N PHE A 11 -24.40 22.71 21.46
CA PHE A 11 -24.68 22.56 20.04
C PHE A 11 -26.13 22.94 19.65
N ASN A 12 -27.05 22.92 20.61
CA ASN A 12 -28.48 23.23 20.39
C ASN A 12 -28.79 24.73 20.23
N SER A 13 -27.81 25.61 20.43
CA SER A 13 -27.96 27.06 20.28
C SER A 13 -27.65 27.57 18.86
N HIS A 14 -27.13 26.71 17.98
CA HIS A 14 -26.81 27.07 16.61
C HIS A 14 -28.00 26.79 15.68
N LYS A 15 -28.61 27.86 15.18
CA LYS A 15 -29.76 27.79 14.25
C LYS A 15 -29.38 27.41 12.82
N ASP A 16 -28.09 27.53 12.49
CA ASP A 16 -27.56 27.31 11.14
C ASP A 16 -26.48 26.22 11.17
N ALA A 17 -26.54 25.30 10.20
CA ALA A 17 -25.61 24.18 10.07
C ALA A 17 -24.15 24.65 9.93
N LYS A 18 -23.93 25.82 9.32
CA LYS A 18 -22.60 26.39 9.13
C LYS A 18 -21.95 26.77 10.46
N THR A 19 -22.69 27.43 11.35
CA THR A 19 -22.18 27.85 12.67
C THR A 19 -21.95 26.64 13.58
N LEU A 20 -22.80 25.61 13.48
CA LEU A 20 -22.61 24.34 14.18
C LEU A 20 -21.31 23.65 13.72
N MET A 21 -21.05 23.60 12.42
CA MET A 21 -19.82 23.01 11.86
C MET A 21 -18.56 23.76 12.33
N GLU A 22 -18.55 25.09 12.30
CA GLU A 22 -17.41 25.90 12.80
C GLU A 22 -17.17 25.68 14.31
N ALA A 23 -18.23 25.57 15.12
CA ALA A 23 -18.11 25.31 16.55
C ALA A 23 -17.53 23.91 16.84
N ILE A 24 -17.94 22.90 16.07
CA ILE A 24 -17.36 21.54 16.10
C ILE A 24 -15.88 21.61 15.71
N GLU A 25 -15.53 22.25 14.59
CA GLU A 25 -14.13 22.38 14.15
C GLU A 25 -13.24 23.08 15.18
N LYS A 26 -13.76 24.12 15.84
CA LYS A 26 -13.07 24.87 16.89
C LYS A 26 -12.92 24.08 18.18
N LEU A 27 -13.91 23.27 18.57
CA LEU A 27 -13.87 22.41 19.75
C LEU A 27 -12.91 21.24 19.59
N PHE A 28 -12.87 20.64 18.40
CA PHE A 28 -11.93 19.57 18.08
C PHE A 28 -10.60 20.09 17.52
N GLY A 29 -10.37 21.41 17.61
CA GLY A 29 -9.08 22.05 17.39
C GLY A 29 -8.53 21.93 15.97
N GLY A 30 -9.39 21.71 14.97
CA GLY A 30 -8.99 21.45 13.60
C GLY A 30 -8.11 20.20 13.47
N ASN A 31 -8.66 19.13 12.87
CA ASN A 31 -7.97 17.89 12.49
C ASN A 31 -6.77 18.10 11.51
N THR A 32 -6.22 19.29 11.35
CA THR A 32 -5.13 19.60 10.41
C THR A 32 -3.84 18.86 10.75
N LYS A 33 -3.46 18.81 12.03
CA LYS A 33 -2.26 18.09 12.49
C LYS A 33 -2.40 16.58 12.30
N THR A 34 -3.55 16.03 12.66
CA THR A 34 -3.87 14.59 12.53
C THR A 34 -4.02 14.15 11.08
N LYS A 35 -4.64 14.95 10.21
CA LYS A 35 -4.64 14.74 8.74
C LYS A 35 -3.23 14.67 8.17
N LYS A 36 -2.32 15.54 8.63
CA LYS A 36 -0.92 15.55 8.18
C LYS A 36 -0.18 14.28 8.60
N VAL A 37 -0.36 13.84 9.85
CA VAL A 37 0.24 12.58 10.35
C VAL A 37 -0.33 11.35 9.65
N GLN A 38 -1.64 11.30 9.40
CA GLN A 38 -2.27 10.22 8.64
C GLN A 38 -1.73 10.15 7.20
N LYS A 39 -1.61 11.28 6.53
CA LYS A 39 -1.02 11.37 5.18
C LYS A 39 0.42 10.84 5.14
N THR A 40 1.25 11.18 6.13
CA THR A 40 2.63 10.66 6.20
C THR A 40 2.65 9.15 6.49
N LEU A 41 1.75 8.65 7.33
CA LEU A 41 1.66 7.22 7.64
C LEU A 41 1.22 6.39 6.42
N LEU A 42 0.21 6.86 5.69
CA LEU A 42 -0.27 6.20 4.47
C LEU A 42 0.80 6.14 3.39
N LYS A 43 1.56 7.23 3.20
CA LYS A 43 2.71 7.23 2.29
C LYS A 43 3.75 6.19 2.68
N GLN A 44 4.07 6.11 3.97
CA GLN A 44 5.02 5.11 4.47
C GLN A 44 4.50 3.67 4.27
N GLN A 45 3.21 3.42 4.46
CA GLN A 45 2.61 2.10 4.18
C GLN A 45 2.69 1.74 2.69
N PHE A 46 2.44 2.70 1.80
CA PHE A 46 2.60 2.51 0.36
C PHE A 46 4.06 2.25 -0.03
N GLU A 47 5.01 2.98 0.53
CA GLU A 47 6.44 2.77 0.29
C GLU A 47 6.92 1.39 0.77
N ASN A 48 6.41 0.95 1.92
CA ASN A 48 6.71 -0.35 2.51
C ASN A 48 5.84 -1.50 1.97
N PHE A 49 4.97 -1.23 0.99
CA PHE A 49 4.16 -2.28 0.37
C PHE A 49 5.08 -3.33 -0.27
N THR A 50 4.87 -4.58 0.13
CA THR A 50 5.59 -5.75 -0.38
C THR A 50 4.60 -6.81 -0.81
N VAL A 51 4.91 -7.45 -1.94
CA VAL A 51 4.16 -8.60 -2.45
C VAL A 51 4.78 -9.87 -1.87
N SER A 52 3.97 -10.71 -1.21
CA SER A 52 4.43 -11.99 -0.69
C SER A 52 4.19 -13.10 -1.71
N SER A 53 5.12 -14.05 -1.85
CA SER A 53 5.00 -15.13 -2.83
C SER A 53 3.94 -16.18 -2.50
N SER A 54 3.37 -16.15 -1.30
CA SER A 54 2.31 -17.03 -0.81
C SER A 54 0.94 -16.37 -0.79
N GLU A 55 0.83 -15.16 -1.34
CA GLU A 55 -0.39 -14.37 -1.32
C GLU A 55 -1.07 -14.38 -2.68
N ASP A 56 -2.40 -14.51 -2.71
CA ASP A 56 -3.18 -14.54 -3.95
C ASP A 56 -3.17 -13.18 -4.65
N LEU A 57 -3.09 -13.19 -5.97
CA LEU A 57 -2.98 -11.97 -6.79
C LEU A 57 -4.13 -10.99 -6.55
N ASP A 58 -5.36 -11.51 -6.43
CA ASP A 58 -6.55 -10.71 -6.15
C ASP A 58 -6.46 -10.06 -4.76
N HIS A 59 -5.93 -10.78 -3.77
CA HIS A 59 -5.73 -10.23 -2.43
C HIS A 59 -4.67 -9.13 -2.41
N ILE A 60 -3.58 -9.31 -3.17
CA ILE A 60 -2.53 -8.29 -3.37
C ILE A 60 -3.14 -7.05 -4.04
N HIS A 61 -3.96 -7.25 -5.07
CA HIS A 61 -4.64 -6.17 -5.79
C HIS A 61 -5.57 -5.39 -4.86
N ASP A 62 -6.42 -6.07 -4.09
CA ASP A 62 -7.35 -5.45 -3.15
C ASP A 62 -6.63 -4.62 -2.08
N ARG A 63 -5.53 -5.14 -1.53
CA ARG A 63 -4.72 -4.42 -0.53
C ARG A 63 -4.07 -3.18 -1.12
N LEU A 64 -3.53 -3.27 -2.33
CA LEU A 64 -2.92 -2.14 -3.02
C LEU A 64 -3.96 -1.07 -3.38
N GLN A 65 -5.09 -1.48 -3.97
CA GLN A 65 -6.21 -0.59 -4.29
C GLN A 65 -6.72 0.14 -3.05
N LYS A 66 -6.90 -0.59 -1.94
CA LYS A 66 -7.33 0.01 -0.67
C LYS A 66 -6.36 1.11 -0.19
N LEU A 67 -5.06 0.91 -0.33
CA LEU A 67 -4.06 1.94 0.02
C LEU A 67 -4.13 3.15 -0.91
N VAL A 68 -4.27 2.92 -2.22
CA VAL A 68 -4.38 3.98 -3.23
C VAL A 68 -5.65 4.81 -3.00
N SER A 69 -6.81 4.19 -2.80
CA SER A 69 -8.07 4.90 -2.53
C SER A 69 -7.97 5.75 -1.25
N GLN A 70 -7.32 5.25 -0.20
CA GLN A 70 -7.12 6.04 1.02
C GLN A 70 -6.22 7.26 0.78
N LEU A 71 -5.16 7.10 0.00
CA LEU A 71 -4.25 8.19 -0.35
C LEU A 71 -4.96 9.28 -1.14
N GLU A 72 -5.80 8.90 -2.11
CA GLU A 72 -6.60 9.83 -2.91
C GLU A 72 -7.59 10.64 -2.05
N ILE A 73 -8.33 9.98 -1.15
CA ILE A 73 -9.27 10.64 -0.21
C ILE A 73 -8.54 11.68 0.67
N HIS A 74 -7.28 11.41 1.02
CA HIS A 74 -6.45 12.32 1.81
C HIS A 74 -5.68 13.36 0.98
N GLY A 75 -6.02 13.50 -0.32
CA GLY A 75 -5.41 14.48 -1.21
C GLY A 75 -3.94 14.15 -1.54
N VAL A 76 -3.64 12.87 -1.71
CA VAL A 76 -2.37 12.37 -2.25
C VAL A 76 -2.66 11.68 -3.57
N SER A 77 -2.38 12.35 -4.68
CA SER A 77 -2.39 11.73 -5.99
C SER A 77 -1.16 10.84 -6.15
N ILE A 78 -1.37 9.61 -6.60
CA ILE A 78 -0.32 8.68 -7.02
C ILE A 78 -0.51 8.43 -8.51
N SER A 79 0.59 8.40 -9.27
CA SER A 79 0.54 8.09 -10.70
C SER A 79 0.24 6.60 -10.91
N GLN A 80 -0.41 6.28 -12.03
CA GLN A 80 -0.67 4.88 -12.36
C GLN A 80 0.65 4.11 -12.54
N GLU A 81 1.70 4.78 -13.03
CA GLU A 81 3.05 4.21 -13.17
C GLU A 81 3.62 3.76 -11.82
N ASP A 82 3.48 4.57 -10.76
CA ASP A 82 3.98 4.25 -9.42
C ASP A 82 3.22 3.07 -8.80
N VAL A 83 1.91 3.00 -9.02
CA VAL A 83 1.08 1.87 -8.58
C VAL A 83 1.50 0.58 -9.29
N ASN A 84 1.69 0.64 -10.61
CA ASN A 84 2.14 -0.49 -11.41
C ASN A 84 3.53 -0.95 -10.96
N LEU A 85 4.45 -0.01 -10.69
CA LEU A 85 5.78 -0.32 -10.18
C LEU A 85 5.72 -1.04 -8.83
N LYS A 86 4.81 -0.62 -7.92
CA LYS A 86 4.61 -1.30 -6.64
C LYS A 86 4.05 -2.71 -6.78
N PHE A 87 3.11 -2.90 -7.70
CA PHE A 87 2.52 -4.22 -7.96
C PHE A 87 3.54 -5.20 -8.55
N LEU A 88 4.41 -4.73 -9.44
CA LEU A 88 5.46 -5.53 -10.08
C LEU A 88 6.69 -5.74 -9.18
N ARG A 89 6.81 -5.01 -8.07
CA ARG A 89 7.94 -5.11 -7.13
C ARG A 89 7.83 -6.38 -6.28
N ASN A 90 8.24 -7.49 -6.87
CA ASN A 90 8.43 -8.75 -6.17
C ASN A 90 9.73 -8.69 -5.33
N PRO A 91 9.76 -9.10 -4.05
CA PRO A 91 10.99 -9.11 -3.22
C PRO A 91 12.13 -9.99 -3.76
N LYS A 92 11.92 -10.76 -4.83
CA LYS A 92 12.94 -11.63 -5.44
C LYS A 92 14.09 -10.91 -6.16
N THR A 93 14.02 -9.58 -6.33
CA THR A 93 15.07 -8.81 -7.04
C THR A 93 15.77 -7.79 -6.13
N GLY A 94 15.85 -8.10 -4.84
CA GLY A 94 16.48 -7.26 -3.82
C GLY A 94 17.61 -7.97 -3.08
N ARG A 95 18.51 -8.64 -3.82
CA ARG A 95 19.90 -8.97 -3.47
C ARG A 95 20.52 -9.71 -4.66
N ASN A 96 21.74 -9.33 -5.04
CA ASN A 96 22.57 -9.88 -6.13
C ASN A 96 22.55 -9.11 -7.48
N LEU A 97 22.71 -7.78 -7.45
CA LEU A 97 23.31 -7.05 -8.60
C LEU A 97 24.84 -6.85 -8.43
N ALA A 98 25.44 -7.47 -7.41
CA ALA A 98 26.89 -7.53 -7.20
C ALA A 98 27.51 -8.91 -7.55
N ASP A 99 26.68 -9.96 -7.72
CA ASP A 99 27.15 -11.29 -8.10
C ASP A 99 26.80 -11.57 -9.57
N ASN A 100 27.53 -10.92 -10.48
CA ASN A 100 27.78 -11.54 -11.78
C ASN A 100 28.68 -12.77 -11.57
N ARG A 101 28.07 -13.85 -11.11
CA ARG A 101 28.47 -15.20 -11.47
C ARG A 101 27.29 -15.80 -12.21
N VAL A 102 27.43 -15.84 -13.53
CA VAL A 102 26.70 -16.71 -14.48
C VAL A 102 25.61 -17.53 -13.79
N THR A 103 24.37 -17.03 -13.82
CA THR A 103 23.19 -17.86 -13.54
C THR A 103 23.06 -18.82 -14.71
N THR A 104 23.85 -19.89 -14.68
CA THR A 104 23.60 -21.09 -15.47
C THR A 104 22.25 -21.61 -14.98
N MET A 105 21.24 -21.58 -15.85
CA MET A 105 20.02 -22.34 -15.67
C MET A 105 20.45 -23.78 -15.34
N GLY A 106 20.09 -24.26 -14.14
CA GLY A 106 20.42 -25.60 -13.67
C GLY A 106 19.77 -26.68 -14.51
N PHE A 107 20.33 -26.95 -15.68
CA PHE A 107 20.18 -28.18 -16.43
C PHE A 107 21.33 -29.09 -16.00
N ASP A 108 21.03 -30.17 -15.28
CA ASP A 108 22.03 -31.18 -14.95
C ASP A 108 22.44 -31.95 -16.22
N MET A 109 23.50 -31.47 -16.88
CA MET A 109 24.05 -32.10 -18.09
C MET A 109 24.71 -33.45 -17.80
N SER A 110 24.97 -33.81 -16.54
CA SER A 110 25.51 -35.14 -16.19
C SER A 110 24.53 -36.28 -16.49
N LYS A 111 23.28 -35.94 -16.84
CA LYS A 111 22.22 -36.87 -17.24
C LYS A 111 21.98 -36.96 -18.75
N VAL A 112 22.66 -36.16 -19.58
CA VAL A 112 22.54 -36.27 -21.05
C VAL A 112 23.40 -37.43 -21.54
N GLY A 113 22.84 -38.63 -21.47
CA GLY A 113 23.46 -39.85 -21.97
C GLY A 113 23.48 -39.88 -23.50
N HIS A 114 24.67 -40.14 -24.07
CA HIS A 114 24.83 -40.45 -25.49
C HIS A 114 24.16 -41.81 -25.80
N ARG A 115 22.93 -41.79 -26.30
CA ARG A 115 22.32 -42.96 -26.92
C ARG A 115 22.90 -43.10 -28.33
N LYS A 116 24.01 -43.83 -28.46
CA LYS A 116 24.60 -44.23 -29.74
C LYS A 116 23.67 -45.24 -30.41
N GLY A 117 22.81 -44.78 -31.30
CA GLY A 117 22.04 -45.63 -32.20
C GLY A 117 22.98 -46.28 -33.21
N HIS A 118 23.07 -47.60 -33.19
CA HIS A 118 23.57 -48.39 -34.30
C HIS A 118 22.39 -48.55 -35.27
N PHE A 119 22.50 -48.00 -36.46
CA PHE A 119 21.61 -48.38 -37.56
C PHE A 119 22.30 -49.52 -38.30
N ALA A 120 21.62 -50.66 -38.38
CA ALA A 120 21.99 -51.81 -39.20
C ALA A 120 21.64 -51.53 -40.67
#